data_AF-A0A3C0ZDY4-F1
#
_entry.id   AF-A0A3C0ZDY4-F1
#
_cell.length_a   1.000
_cell.length_b   1.000
_cell.length_c   1.000
_cell.angle_alpha   90.00
_cell.angle_beta   90.00
_cell.angle_gamma   90.00
#
_symmetry.space_group_name_H-M   'P 1'
#
loop_
_entity.id
_entity.type
_entity.pdbx_description
1 polymer ?
#
loop_
_entity_poly.entity_id
_entity_poly.type
_entity_poly.pdbx_seq_one_letter_code
_entity_poly.pdbx_strand_id
1 'polypeptide(L)'
;AKRFIELLIRYNFNYLGLRNRWHEQLEKKLATLSKSDQISSLLLLEKEITHYRPLPMNNYDIDQPNLKTMMNEYIGAELDYLEKISKLESEEKDTRQEISASSNGIHMTLTGEGITCLFHYSSKVGLFKDKHKSDAAVGVAQHIVTNRGNHITANQLTKFNRFEHILSLYLVEDKLKEMLHFIKKDIEDVQLRK
;
A
#
# COMPACT_ATOMS: atom_id res chain seq x y z
N ALA A 1 1.57 -21.22 -23.13
CA ALA A 1 1.72 -21.35 -21.66
C ALA A 1 0.39 -21.20 -20.92
N LYS A 2 -0.34 -20.08 -21.02
CA LYS A 2 -1.57 -19.82 -20.23
C LYS A 2 -2.68 -20.87 -20.38
N ARG A 3 -3.02 -21.26 -21.62
CA ARG A 3 -4.00 -22.33 -21.91
C ARG A 3 -3.62 -23.70 -21.33
N PHE A 4 -2.32 -23.97 -21.17
CA PHE A 4 -1.83 -25.23 -20.63
C PHE A 4 -1.97 -25.27 -19.10
N ILE A 5 -1.62 -24.19 -18.40
CA ILE A 5 -1.82 -24.07 -16.95
C ILE A 5 -3.31 -24.11 -16.60
N GLU A 6 -4.14 -23.41 -17.38
CA GLU A 6 -5.60 -23.48 -17.21
C GLU A 6 -6.12 -24.92 -17.31
N LEU A 7 -5.65 -25.68 -18.29
CA LEU A 7 -6.04 -27.08 -18.47
C LEU A 7 -5.62 -27.93 -17.27
N LEU A 8 -4.39 -27.76 -16.79
CA LEU A 8 -3.87 -28.47 -15.62
C LEU A 8 -4.64 -28.15 -14.34
N ILE A 9 -5.05 -26.88 -14.16
CA ILE A 9 -5.89 -26.47 -13.04
C ILE A 9 -7.31 -27.04 -13.17
N ARG A 10 -7.91 -27.00 -14.36
CA ARG A 10 -9.26 -27.54 -14.61
C ARG A 10 -9.35 -29.05 -14.38
N TYR A 11 -8.32 -29.80 -14.77
CA TYR A 11 -8.22 -31.25 -14.54
C TYR A 11 -7.56 -31.61 -13.21
N ASN A 12 -7.37 -30.63 -12.32
CA ASN A 12 -6.75 -30.80 -11.01
C ASN A 12 -5.51 -31.73 -11.00
N PHE A 13 -4.59 -31.49 -11.92
CA PHE A 13 -3.37 -32.29 -12.08
C PHE A 13 -2.33 -31.89 -11.02
N ASN A 14 -2.60 -32.23 -9.76
CA ASN A 14 -1.86 -31.86 -8.55
C ASN A 14 -0.55 -32.65 -8.34
N TYR A 15 0.16 -32.97 -9.42
CA TYR A 15 1.45 -33.65 -9.37
C TYR A 15 2.56 -32.71 -8.86
N LEU A 16 3.31 -33.15 -7.83
CA LEU A 16 4.34 -32.36 -7.17
C LEU A 16 5.42 -31.84 -8.14
N GLY A 17 5.84 -32.65 -9.12
CA GLY A 17 6.86 -32.23 -10.09
C GLY A 17 6.40 -31.10 -11.01
N LEU A 18 5.09 -31.00 -11.30
CA LEU A 18 4.53 -29.90 -12.06
C LEU A 18 4.53 -28.61 -11.23
N ARG A 19 4.14 -28.71 -9.96
CA ARG A 19 4.19 -27.60 -9.00
C ARG A 19 5.61 -27.04 -8.90
N ASN A 20 6.62 -27.88 -8.68
CA ASN A 20 8.00 -27.45 -8.54
C ASN A 20 8.50 -26.72 -9.80
N ARG A 21 8.20 -27.25 -10.99
CA ARG A 21 8.54 -26.58 -12.25
C ARG A 21 7.82 -25.25 -12.42
N TRP A 22 6.56 -25.16 -11.99
CA TRP A 22 5.82 -23.91 -12.03
C TRP A 22 6.41 -22.87 -11.08
N HIS A 23 6.78 -23.26 -9.85
CA HIS A 23 7.49 -22.39 -8.90
C HIS A 23 8.81 -21.87 -9.49
N GLU A 24 9.67 -22.76 -9.97
CA GLU A 24 10.97 -22.37 -10.56
C GLU A 24 10.82 -21.37 -11.71
N GLN A 25 9.77 -21.54 -12.54
CA GLN A 25 9.49 -20.60 -13.63
C GLN A 25 8.97 -19.26 -13.12
N LEU A 26 8.17 -19.27 -12.06
CA LEU A 26 7.65 -18.06 -11.43
C LEU A 26 8.80 -17.29 -10.77
N GLU A 27 9.64 -17.95 -9.97
CA GLU A 27 10.82 -17.36 -9.34
C GLU A 27 11.76 -16.73 -10.37
N LYS A 28 12.07 -17.44 -11.47
CA LYS A 28 12.91 -16.89 -12.55
C LYS A 28 12.33 -15.61 -13.16
N LYS A 29 11.00 -15.50 -13.28
CA LYS A 29 10.35 -14.29 -13.79
C LYS A 29 10.40 -13.17 -12.76
N LEU A 30 10.08 -13.48 -11.51
CA LEU A 30 10.05 -12.49 -10.42
C LEU A 30 11.45 -11.94 -10.13
N ALA A 31 12.50 -12.76 -10.21
CA ALA A 31 13.89 -12.35 -9.97
C ALA A 31 14.37 -11.20 -10.87
N THR A 32 13.76 -11.02 -12.05
CA THR A 32 14.10 -9.92 -12.98
C THR A 32 13.34 -8.62 -12.73
N LEU A 33 12.36 -8.64 -11.83
CA LEU A 33 11.43 -7.53 -11.59
C LEU A 33 11.77 -6.77 -10.31
N SER A 34 11.39 -5.48 -10.26
CA SER A 34 11.44 -4.71 -9.02
C SER A 34 10.42 -5.26 -8.01
N LYS A 35 10.60 -5.01 -6.70
CA LYS A 35 9.67 -5.49 -5.66
C LYS A 35 8.22 -5.08 -5.91
N SER A 36 7.99 -3.82 -6.32
CA SER A 36 6.65 -3.32 -6.65
C SER A 36 6.04 -4.09 -7.84
N ASP A 37 6.86 -4.42 -8.84
CA ASP A 37 6.43 -5.18 -10.01
C ASP A 37 6.21 -6.67 -9.68
N GLN A 38 6.98 -7.23 -8.75
CA GLN A 38 6.79 -8.59 -8.23
C GLN A 38 5.44 -8.71 -7.53
N ILE A 39 5.11 -7.79 -6.60
CA ILE A 39 3.82 -7.75 -5.91
C ILE A 39 2.68 -7.62 -6.91
N SER A 40 2.78 -6.68 -7.85
CA SER A 40 1.75 -6.46 -8.88
C SER A 40 1.56 -7.69 -9.76
N SER A 41 2.64 -8.37 -10.13
CA SER A 41 2.61 -9.60 -10.93
C SER A 41 1.99 -10.77 -10.18
N LEU A 42 2.30 -10.92 -8.89
CA LEU A 42 1.74 -11.95 -8.02
C LEU A 42 0.24 -11.74 -7.78
N LEU A 43 -0.21 -10.52 -7.50
CA LEU A 43 -1.63 -10.18 -7.34
C LEU A 43 -2.43 -10.43 -8.63
N LEU A 44 -1.87 -10.09 -9.79
CA LEU A 44 -2.50 -10.39 -11.07
C LEU A 44 -2.62 -11.91 -11.28
N LEU A 45 -1.57 -12.66 -10.93
CA LEU A 45 -1.53 -14.11 -11.06
C LEU A 45 -2.53 -14.80 -10.12
N GLU A 46 -2.61 -14.35 -8.86
CA GLU A 46 -3.61 -14.80 -7.87
C GLU A 46 -5.04 -14.58 -8.40
N LYS A 47 -5.29 -13.38 -8.93
CA LYS A 47 -6.57 -13.05 -9.56
C LYS A 47 -6.86 -14.03 -10.69
N GLU A 48 -5.93 -14.23 -11.63
CA GLU A 48 -6.14 -15.16 -12.75
C GLU A 48 -6.43 -16.59 -12.29
N ILE A 49 -5.65 -17.12 -11.34
CA ILE A 49 -5.79 -18.49 -10.84
C ILE A 49 -7.12 -18.69 -10.10
N THR A 50 -7.53 -17.70 -9.33
CA THR A 50 -8.79 -17.73 -8.57
C THR A 50 -10.02 -17.87 -9.48
N HIS A 51 -9.97 -17.35 -10.71
CA HIS A 51 -11.07 -17.47 -11.68
C HIS A 51 -11.22 -18.88 -12.26
N TYR A 52 -10.18 -19.72 -12.21
CA TYR A 52 -10.29 -21.09 -12.70
C TYR A 52 -11.16 -21.94 -11.77
N ARG A 53 -12.05 -22.73 -12.37
CA ARG A 53 -12.93 -23.66 -11.66
C ARG A 53 -12.45 -25.08 -11.93
N PRO A 54 -11.80 -25.75 -10.97
CA PRO A 54 -11.42 -27.15 -11.12
C PRO A 54 -12.68 -28.01 -11.23
N LEU A 55 -12.63 -29.05 -12.06
CA LEU A 55 -13.69 -30.05 -12.12
C LEU A 55 -13.69 -30.85 -10.81
N PRO A 56 -14.84 -31.01 -10.15
CA PRO A 56 -14.92 -31.81 -8.93
C PRO A 56 -14.53 -33.27 -9.22
N MET A 57 -13.85 -33.91 -8.28
CA MET A 57 -13.44 -35.33 -8.31
C MET A 57 -12.39 -35.74 -9.35
N ASN A 58 -11.73 -34.80 -10.05
CA ASN A 58 -10.64 -35.09 -11.00
C ASN A 58 -9.25 -34.94 -10.36
N ASN A 59 -9.05 -35.38 -9.12
CA ASN A 59 -7.74 -35.29 -8.49
C ASN A 59 -6.80 -36.34 -9.12
N TYR A 60 -5.62 -35.92 -9.58
CA TYR A 60 -4.60 -36.88 -10.02
C TYR A 60 -4.05 -37.67 -8.81
N ASP A 61 -3.82 -36.97 -7.70
CA ASP A 61 -3.44 -37.51 -6.40
C ASP A 61 -4.52 -37.13 -5.37
N ILE A 62 -5.11 -38.14 -4.72
CA ILE A 62 -6.23 -37.95 -3.77
C ILE A 62 -5.74 -37.38 -2.44
N ASP A 63 -4.49 -37.65 -2.07
CA ASP A 63 -3.91 -37.24 -0.79
C ASP A 63 -3.37 -35.80 -0.82
N GLN A 64 -3.22 -35.23 -2.01
CA GLN A 64 -2.73 -33.86 -2.20
C GLN A 64 -3.87 -32.86 -2.39
N PRO A 65 -3.73 -31.62 -1.88
CA PRO A 65 -4.66 -30.53 -2.19
C PRO A 65 -4.78 -30.30 -3.69
N ASN A 66 -5.84 -29.61 -4.09
CA ASN A 66 -6.02 -29.26 -5.49
C ASN A 66 -4.89 -28.30 -5.96
N LEU A 67 -4.50 -28.40 -7.23
CA LEU A 67 -3.40 -27.61 -7.79
C LEU A 67 -3.65 -26.10 -7.64
N LYS A 68 -4.90 -25.65 -7.81
CA LYS A 68 -5.29 -24.24 -7.62
C LYS A 68 -5.02 -23.75 -6.20
N THR A 69 -5.37 -24.55 -5.20
CA THR A 69 -5.19 -24.27 -3.78
C THR A 69 -3.70 -24.17 -3.48
N MET A 70 -2.91 -25.15 -3.92
CA MET A 70 -1.45 -25.12 -3.71
C MET A 70 -0.79 -23.90 -4.36
N MET A 71 -1.24 -23.50 -5.57
CA MET A 71 -0.71 -22.31 -6.25
C MET A 71 -1.11 -21.02 -5.54
N ASN A 72 -2.36 -20.90 -5.07
CA ASN A 72 -2.82 -19.74 -4.32
C ASN A 72 -2.14 -19.65 -2.94
N GLU A 73 -1.94 -20.77 -2.25
CA GLU A 73 -1.18 -20.83 -1.00
C GLU A 73 0.26 -20.33 -1.18
N TYR A 74 0.92 -20.77 -2.27
CA TYR A 74 2.26 -20.29 -2.59
C TYR A 74 2.28 -18.77 -2.85
N ILE A 75 1.36 -18.26 -3.67
CA ILE A 75 1.30 -16.84 -4.00
C ILE A 75 1.03 -16.01 -2.74
N GLY A 76 0.11 -16.46 -1.88
CA GLY A 76 -0.17 -15.81 -0.60
C GLY A 76 1.06 -15.76 0.31
N ALA A 77 1.76 -16.89 0.46
CA ALA A 77 2.99 -16.94 1.26
C ALA A 77 4.09 -16.02 0.73
N GLU A 78 4.24 -15.90 -0.59
CA GLU A 78 5.21 -15.00 -1.22
C GLU A 78 4.84 -13.53 -1.03
N LEU A 79 3.55 -13.19 -1.14
CA LEU A 79 3.05 -11.84 -0.86
C LEU A 79 3.28 -11.45 0.61
N ASP A 80 2.97 -12.36 1.55
CA ASP A 80 3.23 -12.15 2.98
C ASP A 80 4.73 -11.97 3.26
N TYR A 81 5.58 -12.74 2.58
CA TYR A 81 7.03 -12.63 2.71
C TYR A 81 7.55 -11.29 2.20
N LEU A 82 7.11 -10.86 1.02
CA LEU A 82 7.48 -9.56 0.45
C LEU A 82 6.96 -8.39 1.32
N GLU A 83 5.77 -8.52 1.90
CA GLU A 83 5.24 -7.54 2.85
C GLU A 83 6.07 -7.49 4.14
N LYS A 84 6.44 -8.65 4.70
CA LYS A 84 7.32 -8.74 5.88
C LYS A 84 8.69 -8.14 5.60
N ILE A 85 9.30 -8.41 4.45
CA ILE A 85 10.55 -7.76 4.07
C ILE A 85 10.35 -6.26 3.93
N SER A 86 9.27 -5.79 3.30
CA SER A 86 9.02 -4.36 3.18
C SER A 86 8.85 -3.68 4.54
N LYS A 87 8.24 -4.36 5.51
CA LYS A 87 8.14 -3.90 6.91
C LYS A 87 9.50 -3.89 7.59
N LEU A 88 10.27 -4.97 7.48
CA LEU A 88 11.63 -5.05 8.02
C LEU A 88 12.57 -4.03 7.38
N GLU A 89 12.48 -3.75 6.09
CA GLU A 89 13.26 -2.69 5.42
C GLU A 89 12.80 -1.30 5.83
N SER A 90 11.53 -1.11 6.18
CA SER A 90 11.04 0.15 6.74
C SER A 90 11.46 0.33 8.20
N GLU A 91 11.62 -0.78 8.95
CA GLU A 91 12.09 -0.80 10.33
C GLU A 91 13.63 -0.71 10.42
N GLU A 92 14.39 -1.33 9.51
CA GLU A 92 15.85 -1.17 9.39
C GLU A 92 16.25 0.20 8.84
N LYS A 93 15.37 0.85 8.05
CA LYS A 93 15.47 2.27 7.71
C LYS A 93 15.09 3.22 8.85
N ASP A 94 14.88 2.70 10.05
CA ASP A 94 14.97 3.46 11.30
C ASP A 94 16.40 3.48 11.87
N THR A 95 17.41 3.12 11.06
CA THR A 95 18.70 3.80 11.19
C THR A 95 18.47 5.24 10.76
N ARG A 96 18.60 6.17 11.71
CA ARG A 96 18.76 7.60 11.48
C ARG A 96 19.83 7.80 10.39
N GLN A 97 19.42 7.76 9.13
CA GLN A 97 20.07 8.56 8.12
C GLN A 97 19.84 9.96 8.64
N GLU A 98 20.88 10.52 9.24
CA GLU A 98 21.08 11.95 9.25
C GLU A 98 20.60 12.42 7.89
N ILE A 99 19.43 13.04 7.87
CA ILE A 99 18.86 13.66 6.69
C ILE A 99 19.98 14.57 6.25
N SER A 100 20.65 14.19 5.17
CA SER A 100 21.67 15.01 4.54
C SER A 100 21.00 16.36 4.35
N ALA A 101 21.58 17.37 5.01
CA ALA A 101 21.02 18.69 5.24
C ALA A 101 20.82 19.48 3.94
N SER A 102 19.94 19.02 3.05
CA SER A 102 19.61 19.67 1.79
C SER A 102 18.12 19.76 1.49
N SER A 103 17.26 19.23 2.37
CA SER A 103 15.81 19.43 2.30
C SER A 103 15.33 20.13 3.57
N ASN A 104 15.26 21.46 3.54
CA ASN A 104 14.72 22.27 4.63
C ASN A 104 13.18 22.15 4.72
N GLY A 105 12.65 20.96 5.01
CA GLY A 105 11.20 20.74 5.13
C GLY A 105 10.78 19.36 5.65
N ILE A 106 9.56 19.32 6.19
CA ILE A 106 8.82 18.16 6.66
C ILE A 106 8.26 17.42 5.46
N HIS A 107 8.77 16.21 5.20
CA HIS A 107 8.27 15.33 4.15
C HIS A 107 6.97 14.66 4.56
N MET A 108 5.96 14.78 3.70
CA MET A 108 4.66 14.13 3.87
C MET A 108 4.48 13.00 2.88
N THR A 109 3.72 11.98 3.27
CA THR A 109 3.28 10.91 2.37
C THR A 109 2.13 11.34 1.43
N LEU A 110 1.57 12.53 1.65
CA LEU A 110 0.48 13.10 0.86
C LEU A 110 0.97 13.81 -0.42
N THR A 111 0.14 13.79 -1.45
CA THR A 111 0.31 14.63 -2.65
C THR A 111 0.02 16.10 -2.33
N GLY A 112 0.38 17.02 -3.23
CA GLY A 112 0.09 18.44 -3.05
C GLY A 112 -1.42 18.74 -2.89
N GLU A 113 -2.28 18.00 -3.57
CA GLU A 113 -3.73 18.08 -3.41
C GLU A 113 -4.20 17.56 -2.04
N GLY A 114 -3.64 16.43 -1.58
CA GLY A 114 -3.91 15.89 -0.25
C GLY A 114 -3.52 16.88 0.86
N ILE A 115 -2.35 17.51 0.73
CA ILE A 115 -1.90 18.56 1.65
C ILE A 115 -2.82 19.78 1.59
N THR A 116 -3.27 20.18 0.40
CA THR A 116 -4.25 21.27 0.22
C THR A 116 -5.58 20.96 0.91
N CYS A 117 -6.05 19.72 0.81
CA CYS A 117 -7.25 19.26 1.51
C CYS A 117 -7.08 19.32 3.02
N LEU A 118 -5.99 18.74 3.54
CA LEU A 118 -5.67 18.75 4.95
C LEU A 118 -5.59 20.19 5.48
N PHE A 119 -4.84 21.05 4.80
CA PHE A 119 -4.72 22.47 5.14
C PHE A 119 -6.08 23.19 5.15
N HIS A 120 -6.94 22.93 4.15
CA HIS A 120 -8.27 23.53 4.08
C HIS A 120 -9.12 23.18 5.30
N TYR A 121 -9.17 21.90 5.70
CA TYR A 121 -9.97 21.47 6.85
C TYR A 121 -9.33 21.82 8.19
N SER A 122 -8.01 21.76 8.31
CA SER A 122 -7.27 22.27 9.47
C SER A 122 -7.56 23.74 9.74
N SER A 123 -7.63 24.55 8.68
CA SER A 123 -8.04 25.96 8.78
C SER A 123 -9.50 26.10 9.20
N LYS A 124 -10.41 25.27 8.67
CA LYS A 124 -11.84 25.29 9.05
C LYS A 124 -12.09 24.94 10.51
N VAL A 125 -11.33 24.01 11.08
CA VAL A 125 -11.48 23.60 12.49
C VAL A 125 -10.63 24.45 13.43
N GLY A 126 -9.98 25.51 12.92
CA GLY A 126 -9.27 26.49 13.74
C GLY A 126 -7.92 26.00 14.29
N LEU A 127 -7.23 25.08 13.61
CA LEU A 127 -5.90 24.62 14.06
C LEU A 127 -4.81 25.67 13.91
N PHE A 128 -5.02 26.69 13.07
CA PHE A 128 -4.04 27.76 12.85
C PHE A 128 -4.39 28.99 13.67
N LYS A 129 -3.38 29.60 14.31
CA LYS A 129 -3.54 30.83 15.09
C LYS A 129 -3.75 32.07 14.20
N ASP A 130 -3.28 32.00 12.96
CA ASP A 130 -3.34 33.13 12.03
C ASP A 130 -4.79 33.48 11.67
N LYS A 131 -5.10 34.78 11.67
CA LYS A 131 -6.45 35.27 11.36
C LYS A 131 -6.83 35.03 9.90
N HIS A 132 -5.85 35.07 9.00
CA HIS A 132 -6.06 34.88 7.57
C HIS A 132 -5.45 33.56 7.11
N LYS A 133 -6.25 32.78 6.36
CA LYS A 133 -5.81 31.52 5.75
C LYS A 133 -4.61 31.70 4.82
N SER A 134 -4.44 32.88 4.21
CA SER A 134 -3.28 33.21 3.37
C SER A 134 -1.96 33.15 4.15
N ASP A 135 -1.96 33.65 5.38
CA ASP A 135 -0.73 33.82 6.18
C ASP A 135 -0.28 32.45 6.70
N ALA A 136 -1.23 31.64 7.17
CA ALA A 136 -1.00 30.24 7.49
C ALA A 136 -0.49 29.44 6.28
N ALA A 137 -0.98 29.74 5.06
CA ALA A 137 -0.53 29.06 3.85
C ALA A 137 0.94 29.35 3.54
N VAL A 138 1.42 30.57 3.81
CA VAL A 138 2.84 30.92 3.63
C VAL A 138 3.71 30.12 4.61
N GLY A 139 3.35 30.08 5.89
CA GLY A 139 4.11 29.32 6.89
C GLY A 139 4.13 27.81 6.59
N VAL A 140 2.99 27.25 6.18
CA VAL A 140 2.90 25.82 5.83
C VAL A 140 3.70 25.51 4.56
N ALA A 141 3.61 26.34 3.52
CA ALA A 141 4.33 26.15 2.26
C ALA A 141 5.86 26.15 2.42
N GLN A 142 6.39 26.94 3.37
CA GLN A 142 7.83 27.02 3.63
C GLN A 142 8.42 25.72 4.18
N HIS A 143 7.61 24.94 4.89
CA HIS A 143 8.09 23.81 5.66
C HIS A 143 7.55 22.46 5.21
N ILE A 144 6.57 22.39 4.30
CA ILE A 144 6.00 21.11 3.87
C ILE A 144 6.50 20.70 2.48
N VAL A 145 6.95 19.45 2.41
CA VAL A 145 7.38 18.77 1.18
C VAL A 145 6.41 17.63 0.89
N THR A 146 5.95 17.57 -0.37
CA THR A 146 5.05 16.53 -0.88
C THR A 146 5.73 15.15 -0.94
N ASN A 147 4.95 14.10 -1.16
CA ASN A 147 5.44 12.73 -1.35
C ASN A 147 6.46 12.55 -2.49
N ARG A 148 6.55 13.51 -3.43
CA ARG A 148 7.52 13.51 -4.53
C ARG A 148 8.76 14.37 -4.25
N GLY A 149 8.93 14.88 -3.03
CA GLY A 149 10.06 15.73 -2.66
C GLY A 149 9.93 17.20 -3.10
N ASN A 150 8.76 17.61 -3.62
CA ASN A 150 8.53 18.99 -4.05
C ASN A 150 7.89 19.83 -2.94
N HIS A 151 8.34 21.08 -2.77
CA HIS A 151 7.64 22.04 -1.92
C HIS A 151 6.28 22.42 -2.51
N ILE A 152 5.28 22.56 -1.64
CA ILE A 152 3.98 23.11 -2.02
C ILE A 152 4.02 24.63 -1.93
N THR A 153 3.38 25.32 -2.88
CA THR A 153 3.28 26.79 -2.85
C THR A 153 2.06 27.25 -2.06
N ALA A 154 2.14 28.43 -1.43
CA ALA A 154 1.01 29.04 -0.71
C ALA A 154 -0.21 29.26 -1.62
N ASN A 155 0.02 29.54 -2.91
CA ASN A 155 -1.04 29.67 -3.91
C ASN A 155 -1.76 28.35 -4.20
N GLN A 156 -1.08 27.21 -4.11
CA GLN A 156 -1.72 25.90 -4.25
C GLN A 156 -2.58 25.58 -3.03
N LEU A 157 -2.07 25.84 -1.82
CA LEU A 157 -2.79 25.61 -0.56
C LEU A 157 -4.09 26.43 -0.44
N THR A 158 -4.13 27.61 -1.04
CA THR A 158 -5.31 28.48 -1.01
C THR A 158 -6.37 28.09 -2.03
N LYS A 159 -5.98 27.45 -3.15
CA LYS A 159 -6.87 27.00 -4.24
C LYS A 159 -7.50 25.63 -3.98
N PHE A 160 -8.31 25.54 -2.93
CA PHE A 160 -9.07 24.32 -2.66
C PHE A 160 -10.32 24.23 -3.54
N ASN A 161 -10.45 23.13 -4.29
CA ASN A 161 -11.66 22.79 -5.04
C ASN A 161 -12.17 21.39 -4.64
N ARG A 162 -13.42 21.32 -4.15
CA ARG A 162 -14.02 20.08 -3.66
C ARG A 162 -14.22 19.01 -4.74
N PHE A 163 -14.45 19.41 -5.98
CA PHE A 163 -14.72 18.48 -7.08
C PHE A 163 -13.43 17.92 -7.65
N GLU A 164 -12.42 18.78 -7.83
CA GLU A 164 -11.11 18.37 -8.34
C GLU A 164 -10.36 17.49 -7.33
N HIS A 165 -10.51 17.76 -6.03
CA HIS A 165 -9.75 17.06 -5.00
C HIS A 165 -10.50 15.89 -4.34
N ILE A 166 -11.60 15.39 -4.91
CA ILE A 166 -12.46 14.38 -4.26
C ILE A 166 -11.70 13.08 -3.90
N LEU A 167 -10.78 12.62 -4.75
CA LEU A 167 -9.96 11.44 -4.45
C LEU A 167 -8.97 11.73 -3.32
N SER A 168 -8.34 12.89 -3.34
CA SER A 168 -7.45 13.38 -2.28
C SER A 168 -8.20 13.54 -0.94
N LEU A 169 -9.50 13.84 -0.96
CA LEU A 169 -10.33 13.90 0.24
C LEU A 169 -10.52 12.54 0.89
N TYR A 170 -10.80 11.49 0.11
CA TYR A 170 -10.91 10.12 0.67
C TYR A 170 -9.61 9.66 1.32
N LEU A 171 -8.46 9.93 0.69
CA LEU A 171 -7.15 9.60 1.27
C LEU A 171 -6.88 10.34 2.58
N VAL A 172 -7.23 11.63 2.64
CA VAL A 172 -7.09 12.42 3.88
C VAL A 172 -8.08 11.95 4.95
N GLU A 173 -9.31 11.58 4.57
CA GLU A 173 -10.31 11.05 5.49
C GLU A 173 -9.82 9.76 6.16
N ASP A 174 -9.27 8.81 5.39
CA ASP A 174 -8.74 7.56 5.93
C ASP A 174 -7.59 7.82 6.91
N LYS A 175 -6.70 8.76 6.59
CA LYS A 175 -5.62 9.16 7.51
C LYS A 175 -6.14 9.84 8.78
N LEU A 176 -7.17 10.67 8.69
CA LEU A 176 -7.79 11.28 9.87
C LEU A 176 -8.53 10.26 10.74
N LYS A 177 -9.17 9.25 10.16
CA LYS A 177 -9.79 8.14 10.90
C LYS A 177 -8.74 7.31 11.63
N GLU A 178 -7.62 7.02 10.97
CA GLU A 178 -6.48 6.31 11.56
C GLU A 178 -5.90 7.12 12.75
N MET A 179 -5.67 8.43 12.58
CA MET A 179 -5.26 9.31 13.67
C MET A 179 -6.27 9.31 14.83
N LEU A 180 -7.56 9.42 14.52
CA LEU A 180 -8.61 9.41 15.54
C LEU A 180 -8.68 8.08 16.30
N HIS A 181 -8.44 6.96 15.62
CA HIS A 181 -8.35 5.65 16.26
C HIS A 181 -7.24 5.61 17.31
N PHE A 182 -6.03 6.07 16.97
CA PHE A 182 -4.91 6.13 17.92
C PHE A 182 -5.19 7.07 19.09
N ILE A 183 -5.74 8.26 18.84
CA ILE A 183 -6.12 9.20 19.91
C ILE A 183 -7.13 8.57 20.87
N LYS A 184 -8.15 7.88 20.35
CA LYS A 184 -9.16 7.22 21.20
C LYS A 184 -8.56 6.10 22.04
N LYS A 185 -7.69 5.29 21.44
CA LYS A 185 -6.99 4.22 22.14
C LYS A 185 -6.16 4.77 23.29
N ASP A 186 -5.41 5.85 23.08
CA ASP A 186 -4.61 6.47 24.14
C ASP A 186 -5.49 7.03 25.26
N ILE A 187 -6.66 7.61 24.93
CA ILE A 187 -7.63 8.08 25.93
C ILE A 187 -8.17 6.91 26.75
N GLU A 188 -8.55 5.80 26.11
CA GLU A 188 -9.03 4.59 26.77
C GLU A 188 -7.96 3.99 27.69
N ASP A 189 -6.71 3.88 27.21
CA ASP A 189 -5.58 3.39 27.99
C ASP A 189 -5.30 4.23 29.23
N VAL A 190 -5.45 5.57 29.14
CA VAL A 190 -5.31 6.47 30.29
C VAL A 190 -6.50 6.32 31.25
N GLN A 191 -7.72 6.11 30.75
CA GLN A 191 -8.90 5.90 31.60
C GLN A 191 -8.84 4.58 32.36
N LEU A 192 -8.35 3.50 31.74
CA LEU A 192 -8.19 2.19 32.38
C LEU A 192 -7.13 2.17 33.50
N ARG A 193 -6.20 3.13 33.48
CA ARG A 193 -5.14 3.29 34.50
C ARG A 193 -5.53 4.21 35.66
N LYS A 194 -6.69 4.87 35.59
CA LYS A 194 -7.25 5.68 36.66
C LYS A 194 -8.25 4.87 37.48
#